data_AF-A0A420HXA0-F1
#
_entry.id   AF-A0A420HXA0-F1
#
_cell.length_a   1.000
_cell.length_b   1.000
_cell.length_c   1.000
_cell.angle_alpha   90.00
_cell.angle_beta   90.00
_cell.angle_gamma   90.00
#
_symmetry.space_group_name_H-M   'P 1'
#
loop_
_entity.id
_entity.type
_entity.pdbx_description
1 polymer ?
#
loop_
_entity_poly.entity_id
_entity_poly.type
_entity_poly.pdbx_seq_one_letter_code
_entity_poly.pdbx_strand_id
1 'polypeptide(L)'
;MFIKCFLIVDVLRVIMMKDPYFKLGPMSYDLPYYLQQLHPSVLQFYRLLISALSISMGFAELSIFLPCVLGPSVLGLRGEPWSYPSILGDFSIILHKGLNGLWRGYWHQKFRLFFTAPTKYLIQEGYIKAGRYHTKIIGLFFAFSMSGFMHWAASMTTFSPTSPIQEGMFFLAQGVGVIFQEFLCYLSSSLMIGNLFYTLGWLYLIGCLAANDFSRVGFWLVEPFPSSPTQALGLGEHDAGWNCLKSFDFVWFTGKYWWESGITLL
;
A
#
# COMPACT_ATOMS: atom_id res chain seq x y z
N MET A 1 16.77 -2.93 11.34
CA MET A 1 15.38 -2.76 10.88
C MET A 1 15.11 -3.57 9.62
N PHE A 2 15.92 -3.42 8.57
CA PHE A 2 15.87 -4.21 7.31
C PHE A 2 15.61 -5.71 7.50
N ILE A 3 16.52 -6.44 8.15
CA ILE A 3 16.43 -7.91 8.32
C ILE A 3 15.10 -8.32 8.99
N LYS A 4 14.62 -7.53 9.96
CA LYS A 4 13.35 -7.80 10.64
C LYS A 4 12.17 -7.61 9.69
N CYS A 5 12.13 -6.51 8.94
CA CYS A 5 11.06 -6.26 7.96
C CYS A 5 11.08 -7.31 6.85
N PHE A 6 12.27 -7.65 6.34
CA PHE A 6 12.50 -8.74 5.40
C PHE A 6 11.91 -10.07 5.89
N LEU A 7 12.29 -10.54 7.09
CA LEU A 7 11.79 -11.80 7.64
C LEU A 7 10.27 -11.77 7.89
N ILE A 8 9.72 -10.64 8.33
CA ILE A 8 8.27 -10.49 8.53
C ILE A 8 7.53 -10.59 7.18
N VAL A 9 8.00 -9.88 6.15
CA VAL A 9 7.39 -9.93 4.81
C VAL A 9 7.49 -11.33 4.22
N ASP A 10 8.64 -12.00 4.40
CA ASP A 10 8.86 -13.38 3.95
C ASP A 10 7.86 -14.36 4.58
N VAL A 11 7.66 -14.28 5.90
CA VAL A 11 6.66 -15.08 6.63
C VAL A 11 5.23 -14.74 6.19
N LEU A 12 4.88 -13.45 6.11
CA LEU A 12 3.55 -13.00 5.70
C LEU A 12 3.20 -13.48 4.30
N ARG A 13 4.16 -13.46 3.37
CA ARG A 13 3.97 -13.97 2.01
C ARG A 13 3.64 -15.46 2.01
N VAL A 14 4.38 -16.27 2.76
CA VAL A 14 4.08 -17.72 2.86
C VAL A 14 2.70 -17.97 3.47
N ILE A 15 2.28 -17.14 4.43
CA ILE A 15 0.91 -17.21 4.96
C ILE A 15 -0.12 -16.86 3.86
N MET A 16 0.13 -15.81 3.08
CA MET A 16 -0.73 -15.38 1.99
C MET A 16 -0.83 -16.42 0.88
N MET A 17 0.27 -17.11 0.52
CA MET A 17 0.29 -18.19 -0.48
C MET A 17 -0.70 -19.31 -0.17
N LYS A 18 -0.92 -19.60 1.12
CA LYS A 18 -1.78 -20.71 1.55
C LYS A 18 -3.26 -20.39 1.41
N ASP A 19 -3.67 -19.13 1.45
CA ASP A 19 -5.08 -18.73 1.29
C ASP A 19 -5.35 -18.33 -0.18
N PRO A 20 -6.23 -19.07 -0.91
CA PRO A 20 -6.56 -18.78 -2.31
C PRO A 20 -6.99 -17.34 -2.57
N TYR A 21 -7.51 -16.65 -1.55
CA TYR A 21 -7.88 -15.24 -1.64
C TYR A 21 -6.73 -14.37 -2.12
N PHE A 22 -5.52 -14.52 -1.57
CA PHE A 22 -4.40 -13.63 -1.93
C PHE A 22 -3.82 -13.92 -3.31
N LYS A 23 -4.20 -15.06 -3.92
CA LYS A 23 -3.74 -15.49 -5.23
C LYS A 23 -4.70 -15.11 -6.35
N LEU A 24 -6.00 -15.23 -6.08
CA LEU A 24 -7.05 -15.18 -7.11
C LEU A 24 -8.09 -14.08 -6.83
N GLY A 25 -8.02 -13.41 -5.68
CA GLY A 25 -9.04 -12.48 -5.23
C GLY A 25 -10.21 -13.17 -4.50
N PRO A 26 -11.33 -12.45 -4.29
CA PRO A 26 -12.51 -13.02 -3.65
C PRO A 26 -13.17 -14.05 -4.58
N MET A 27 -13.06 -15.32 -4.21
CA MET A 27 -13.48 -16.49 -4.98
C MET A 27 -14.15 -17.54 -4.07
N SER A 28 -14.76 -18.56 -4.65
CA SER A 28 -15.44 -19.68 -3.96
C SER A 28 -14.56 -20.92 -3.76
N TYR A 29 -13.24 -20.80 -3.88
CA TYR A 29 -12.32 -21.91 -3.62
C TYR A 29 -12.32 -22.31 -2.14
N ASP A 30 -12.01 -23.58 -1.88
CA ASP A 30 -11.94 -24.11 -0.52
C ASP A 30 -10.90 -23.36 0.33
N LEU A 31 -11.30 -23.00 1.54
CA LEU A 31 -10.41 -22.39 2.52
C LEU A 31 -9.42 -23.44 3.06
N PRO A 32 -8.20 -23.03 3.43
CA PRO A 32 -7.30 -23.85 4.23
C PRO A 32 -8.01 -24.35 5.49
N TYR A 33 -7.72 -25.59 5.90
CA TYR A 33 -8.41 -26.25 7.02
C TYR A 33 -8.47 -25.38 8.30
N TYR A 34 -7.42 -24.61 8.58
CA TYR A 34 -7.32 -23.74 9.75
C TYR A 34 -8.15 -22.45 9.64
N LEU A 35 -8.63 -22.08 8.45
CA LEU A 35 -9.51 -20.93 8.21
C LEU A 35 -10.98 -21.32 8.04
N GLN A 36 -11.29 -22.59 7.78
CA GLN A 36 -12.67 -23.06 7.50
C GLN A 36 -13.65 -22.80 8.65
N GLN A 37 -13.18 -22.79 9.90
CA GLN A 37 -14.02 -22.59 11.09
C GLN A 37 -14.24 -21.10 11.44
N LEU A 38 -13.59 -20.17 10.74
CA LEU A 38 -13.70 -18.75 11.05
C LEU A 38 -15.02 -18.16 10.54
N HIS A 39 -15.66 -17.33 11.37
CA HIS A 39 -16.78 -16.51 10.93
C HIS A 39 -16.34 -15.55 9.79
N PRO A 40 -17.16 -15.29 8.76
CA PRO A 40 -16.78 -14.46 7.61
C PRO A 40 -16.19 -13.09 7.98
N SER A 41 -16.74 -12.43 9.00
CA SER A 41 -16.21 -11.15 9.51
C SER A 41 -14.79 -11.26 10.07
N VAL A 42 -14.49 -12.36 10.78
CA VAL A 42 -13.16 -12.62 11.33
C VAL A 42 -12.18 -12.93 10.21
N LEU A 43 -12.62 -13.69 9.20
CA LEU A 43 -11.82 -13.99 8.02
C LEU A 43 -11.48 -12.71 7.22
N GLN A 44 -12.45 -11.80 7.04
CA GLN A 44 -12.20 -10.50 6.41
C GLN A 44 -11.20 -9.68 7.23
N PHE A 45 -11.39 -9.59 8.55
CA PHE A 45 -10.47 -8.86 9.42
C PHE A 45 -9.05 -9.43 9.33
N TYR A 46 -8.90 -10.75 9.39
CA TYR A 46 -7.63 -11.45 9.21
C TYR A 46 -6.94 -11.08 7.88
N ARG A 47 -7.69 -11.13 6.76
CA ARG A 47 -7.15 -10.80 5.44
C ARG A 47 -6.72 -9.34 5.33
N LEU A 48 -7.52 -8.42 5.86
CA LEU A 48 -7.20 -6.99 5.89
C LEU A 48 -5.99 -6.69 6.77
N LEU A 49 -5.87 -7.35 7.92
CA LEU A 49 -4.74 -7.19 8.82
C LEU A 49 -3.43 -7.63 8.16
N ILE A 50 -3.41 -8.82 7.54
CA ILE A 50 -2.20 -9.33 6.86
C ILE A 50 -1.86 -8.47 5.64
N SER A 51 -2.85 -8.02 4.88
CA SER A 51 -2.66 -7.06 3.77
C SER A 51 -2.00 -5.77 4.24
N ALA A 52 -2.53 -5.16 5.31
CA ALA A 52 -2.02 -3.90 5.86
C ALA A 52 -0.59 -4.05 6.41
N LEU A 53 -0.30 -5.15 7.12
CA LEU A 53 1.05 -5.44 7.63
C LEU A 53 2.05 -5.63 6.48
N SER A 54 1.67 -6.37 5.44
CA SER A 54 2.55 -6.66 4.30
C SER A 54 2.91 -5.40 3.52
N ILE A 55 1.92 -4.53 3.25
CA ILE A 55 2.18 -3.22 2.64
C ILE A 55 3.09 -2.37 3.53
N SER A 56 2.76 -2.26 4.82
CA SER A 56 3.50 -1.43 5.78
C SER A 56 4.98 -1.80 5.87
N MET A 57 5.31 -3.09 5.76
CA MET A 57 6.68 -3.59 5.84
C MET A 57 7.37 -3.67 4.47
N GLY A 58 6.65 -3.95 3.39
CA GLY A 58 7.20 -4.11 2.05
C GLY A 58 7.66 -2.80 1.41
N PHE A 59 6.95 -1.69 1.65
CA PHE A 59 7.34 -0.39 1.10
C PHE A 59 8.66 0.14 1.68
N ALA A 60 9.12 -0.36 2.83
CA ALA A 60 10.33 0.08 3.55
C ALA A 60 11.56 0.21 2.64
N GLU A 61 11.62 -0.60 1.58
CA GLU A 61 12.87 -0.93 0.91
C GLU A 61 13.08 -0.27 -0.46
N LEU A 62 12.03 0.02 -1.24
CA LEU A 62 12.21 0.42 -2.64
C LEU A 62 12.80 1.84 -2.82
N SER A 63 12.58 2.73 -1.86
CA SER A 63 12.85 4.17 -2.05
C SER A 63 14.28 4.60 -1.72
N ILE A 64 15.10 3.69 -1.21
CA ILE A 64 16.52 3.92 -0.94
C ILE A 64 17.39 3.40 -2.10
N PHE A 65 16.85 2.50 -2.93
CA PHE A 65 17.58 1.88 -4.03
C PHE A 65 18.12 2.91 -5.05
N LEU A 66 17.25 3.76 -5.60
CA LEU A 66 17.64 4.81 -6.57
C LEU A 66 18.69 5.79 -6.01
N PRO A 67 18.51 6.37 -4.81
CA PRO A 67 19.54 7.18 -4.15
C PRO A 67 20.86 6.44 -3.93
N CYS A 68 20.81 5.16 -3.53
CA CYS A 68 22.02 4.37 -3.29
C CYS A 68 22.77 3.97 -4.57
N VAL A 69 22.05 3.78 -5.69
CA VAL A 69 22.65 3.37 -6.97
C VAL A 69 23.18 4.57 -7.75
N LEU A 70 22.40 5.64 -7.86
CA LEU A 70 22.76 6.83 -8.64
C LEU A 70 23.54 7.87 -7.84
N GLY A 71 23.31 7.93 -6.53
CA GLY A 71 24.00 8.83 -5.61
C GLY A 71 23.69 10.32 -5.81
N PRO A 72 24.22 11.18 -4.91
CA PRO A 72 24.06 12.63 -4.99
C PRO A 72 24.71 13.25 -6.24
N SER A 73 25.69 12.58 -6.85
CA SER A 73 26.36 13.04 -8.06
C SER A 73 25.41 13.16 -9.26
N VAL A 74 24.39 12.30 -9.34
CA VAL A 74 23.38 12.30 -10.42
C VAL A 74 22.07 12.96 -9.96
N LEU A 75 21.64 12.68 -8.73
CA LEU A 75 20.32 13.08 -8.23
C LEU A 75 20.35 14.33 -7.34
N GLY A 76 21.51 14.92 -7.09
CA GLY A 76 21.69 16.05 -6.18
C GLY A 76 21.22 15.71 -4.76
N LEU A 77 20.53 16.64 -4.10
CA LEU A 77 19.96 16.42 -2.76
C LEU A 77 18.96 15.26 -2.68
N ARG A 78 18.37 14.82 -3.82
CA ARG A 78 17.49 13.63 -3.85
C ARG A 78 18.28 12.33 -3.90
N GLY A 79 19.58 12.38 -4.19
CA GLY A 79 20.48 11.23 -4.09
C GLY A 79 20.93 10.93 -2.68
N GLU A 80 20.59 11.80 -1.72
CA GLU A 80 20.91 11.63 -0.30
C GLU A 80 19.87 10.73 0.39
N PRO A 81 20.24 9.52 0.87
CA PRO A 81 19.29 8.60 1.49
C PRO A 81 18.59 9.16 2.74
N TRP A 82 19.25 10.05 3.47
CA TRP A 82 18.71 10.71 4.67
C TRP A 82 17.63 11.74 4.36
N SER A 83 17.51 12.18 3.10
CA SER A 83 16.50 13.17 2.68
C SER A 83 15.09 12.59 2.63
N TYR A 84 14.95 11.26 2.65
CA TYR A 84 13.67 10.58 2.57
C TYR A 84 13.05 10.37 3.95
N PRO A 85 11.77 10.74 4.14
CA PRO A 85 11.09 10.50 5.42
C PRO A 85 10.91 9.00 5.65
N SER A 86 10.73 8.63 6.92
CA SER A 86 10.24 7.31 7.28
C SER A 86 8.92 7.04 6.56
N ILE A 87 8.68 5.78 6.19
CA ILE A 87 7.47 5.42 5.43
C ILE A 87 6.24 5.52 6.31
N LEU A 88 6.39 5.00 7.52
CA LEU A 88 5.41 5.11 8.57
C LEU A 88 5.84 6.22 9.53
N GLY A 89 4.88 7.03 9.94
CA GLY A 89 5.06 7.99 11.03
C GLY A 89 4.79 7.36 12.40
N ASP A 90 4.71 8.20 13.42
CA ASP A 90 4.39 7.77 14.78
C ASP A 90 2.93 7.30 14.89
N PHE A 91 2.72 6.09 15.39
CA PHE A 91 1.40 5.50 15.59
C PHE A 91 0.53 6.34 16.55
N SER A 92 1.13 7.06 17.50
CA SER A 92 0.42 7.93 18.45
C SER A 92 -0.49 8.94 17.75
N ILE A 93 -0.14 9.36 16.53
CA ILE A 93 -0.92 10.33 15.76
C ILE A 93 -2.31 9.81 15.37
N ILE A 94 -2.48 8.48 15.25
CA ILE A 94 -3.78 7.85 15.00
C ILE A 94 -4.66 7.96 16.25
N LEU A 95 -4.08 7.76 17.43
CA LEU A 95 -4.81 7.92 18.70
C LEU A 95 -5.28 9.37 18.88
N HIS A 96 -4.47 10.34 18.49
CA HIS A 96 -4.79 11.76 18.65
C HIS A 96 -5.67 12.34 17.53
N LYS A 97 -5.54 11.86 16.29
CA LYS A 97 -6.17 12.48 15.10
C LYS A 97 -6.99 11.51 14.25
N GLY A 98 -7.15 10.27 14.68
CA GLY A 98 -7.98 9.27 14.01
C GLY A 98 -7.55 8.99 12.57
N LEU A 99 -8.53 8.87 11.68
CA LEU A 99 -8.33 8.55 10.27
C LEU A 99 -7.55 9.67 9.54
N ASN A 100 -7.74 10.93 9.93
CA ASN A 100 -6.92 12.02 9.41
C ASN A 100 -5.46 11.87 9.87
N GLY A 101 -5.25 11.44 11.12
CA GLY A 101 -3.92 11.07 11.64
C GLY A 101 -3.27 9.95 10.84
N LEU A 102 -4.04 8.88 10.57
CA LEU A 102 -3.62 7.77 9.74
C LEU A 102 -3.08 8.27 8.39
N TRP A 103 -3.89 8.95 7.58
CA TRP A 103 -3.49 9.33 6.22
C TRP A 103 -2.47 10.48 6.17
N ARG A 104 -2.59 11.48 7.04
CA ARG A 104 -1.74 12.68 7.00
C ARG A 104 -0.39 12.49 7.68
N GLY A 105 -0.31 11.61 8.68
CA GLY A 105 0.80 11.59 9.61
C GLY A 105 1.40 10.22 9.90
N TYR A 106 0.70 9.13 9.62
CA TYR A 106 1.22 7.77 9.82
C TYR A 106 1.52 7.07 8.49
N TRP A 107 0.55 6.98 7.59
CA TRP A 107 0.62 6.16 6.38
C TRP A 107 1.43 6.83 5.26
N HIS A 108 2.20 6.03 4.51
CA HIS A 108 2.86 6.36 3.24
C HIS A 108 3.40 7.80 3.12
N GLN A 109 4.24 8.24 4.06
CA GLN A 109 4.69 9.64 4.10
C GLN A 109 5.48 10.09 2.86
N LYS A 110 6.04 9.15 2.09
CA LYS A 110 6.78 9.44 0.85
C LYS A 110 5.92 10.07 -0.24
N PHE A 111 4.65 9.70 -0.36
CA PHE A 111 3.74 10.27 -1.36
C PHE A 111 3.11 11.60 -0.94
N ARG A 112 3.28 12.00 0.33
CA ARG A 112 2.63 13.19 0.89
C ARG A 112 3.00 14.47 0.15
N LEU A 113 4.26 14.62 -0.27
CA LEU A 113 4.69 15.80 -1.02
C LEU A 113 3.94 15.92 -2.34
N PHE A 114 3.80 14.80 -3.06
CA PHE A 114 3.10 14.74 -4.34
C PHE A 114 1.60 15.05 -4.17
N PHE A 115 0.93 14.37 -3.24
CA PHE A 115 -0.52 14.53 -3.02
C PHE A 115 -0.92 15.87 -2.38
N THR A 116 0.00 16.58 -1.72
CA THR A 116 -0.28 17.91 -1.13
C THR A 116 0.17 19.07 -2.01
N ALA A 117 0.90 18.82 -3.10
CA ALA A 117 1.45 19.86 -3.97
C ALA A 117 0.37 20.80 -4.56
N PRO A 118 -0.77 20.31 -5.10
CA PRO A 118 -1.79 21.21 -5.66
C PRO A 118 -2.36 22.17 -4.60
N THR A 119 -2.64 21.67 -3.39
CA THR A 119 -3.15 22.50 -2.29
C THR A 119 -2.13 23.53 -1.84
N LYS A 120 -0.85 23.16 -1.76
CA LYS A 120 0.22 24.10 -1.42
C LYS A 120 0.37 25.20 -2.46
N TYR A 121 0.32 24.85 -3.74
CA TYR A 121 0.34 25.82 -4.83
C TYR A 121 -0.80 26.83 -4.69
N LEU A 122 -2.04 26.36 -4.50
CA LEU A 122 -3.20 27.25 -4.33
C LEU A 122 -3.08 28.19 -3.12
N ILE A 123 -2.41 27.76 -2.05
CA ILE A 123 -2.14 28.60 -0.88
C ILE A 123 -1.05 29.64 -1.19
N GLN A 124 0.02 29.22 -1.87
CA GLN A 124 1.17 30.08 -2.20
C GLN A 124 0.78 31.22 -3.15
N GLU A 125 -0.04 30.93 -4.15
CA GLU A 125 -0.55 31.91 -5.11
C GLU A 125 -1.71 32.76 -4.55
N GLY A 126 -2.11 32.54 -3.29
CA GLY A 126 -3.16 33.31 -2.63
C GLY A 126 -4.59 33.00 -3.08
N TYR A 127 -4.81 31.96 -3.91
CA TYR A 127 -6.15 31.54 -4.33
C TYR A 127 -7.01 31.02 -3.17
N ILE A 128 -6.39 30.37 -2.17
CA ILE A 128 -7.06 29.91 -0.95
C ILE A 128 -6.23 30.25 0.30
N LYS A 129 -6.89 30.46 1.45
CA LYS A 129 -6.21 30.84 2.70
C LYS A 129 -5.92 29.63 3.57
N ALA A 130 -4.66 29.47 4.00
CA ALA A 130 -4.28 28.42 4.95
C ALA A 130 -5.12 28.47 6.25
N GLY A 131 -5.33 27.29 6.85
CA GLY A 131 -6.05 27.16 8.12
C GLY A 131 -7.58 27.23 8.03
N ARG A 132 -8.15 27.48 6.84
CA ARG A 132 -9.61 27.46 6.63
C ARG A 132 -10.13 26.04 6.41
N TYR A 133 -11.37 25.79 6.84
CA TYR A 133 -12.03 24.49 6.67
C TYR A 133 -12.19 24.10 5.20
N HIS A 134 -12.56 25.04 4.32
CA HIS A 134 -12.65 24.77 2.88
C HIS A 134 -11.29 24.37 2.27
N THR A 135 -10.18 24.97 2.71
CA THR A 135 -8.82 24.59 2.28
C THR A 135 -8.49 23.16 2.65
N LYS A 136 -8.98 22.68 3.81
CA LYS A 136 -8.84 21.28 4.21
C LYS A 136 -9.63 20.35 3.30
N ILE A 137 -10.89 20.68 2.98
CA ILE A 137 -11.71 19.89 2.05
C ILE A 137 -11.03 19.81 0.67
N ILE A 138 -10.56 20.95 0.14
CA ILE A 138 -9.82 21.00 -1.13
C ILE A 138 -8.56 20.12 -1.05
N GLY A 139 -7.84 20.16 0.08
CA GLY A 139 -6.69 19.30 0.32
C GLY A 139 -7.01 17.81 0.30
N LEU A 140 -8.08 17.39 0.98
CA LEU A 140 -8.54 16.01 0.98
C LEU A 140 -8.97 15.56 -0.43
N PHE A 141 -9.68 16.43 -1.16
CA PHE A 141 -10.10 16.17 -2.53
C PHE A 141 -8.91 15.89 -3.45
N PHE A 142 -7.91 16.78 -3.49
CA PHE A 142 -6.73 16.56 -4.33
C PHE A 142 -5.97 15.31 -3.90
N ALA A 143 -5.69 15.15 -2.60
CA ALA A 143 -4.89 14.04 -2.12
C ALA A 143 -5.51 12.68 -2.46
N PHE A 144 -6.80 12.50 -2.17
CA PHE A 144 -7.47 11.22 -2.39
C PHE A 144 -7.92 11.00 -3.83
N SER A 145 -8.21 12.05 -4.60
CA SER A 145 -8.46 11.89 -6.05
C SER A 145 -7.20 11.50 -6.80
N MET A 146 -6.05 12.12 -6.50
CA MET A 146 -4.77 11.74 -7.11
C MET A 146 -4.36 10.33 -6.69
N SER A 147 -4.50 9.98 -5.41
CA SER A 147 -4.23 8.62 -4.93
C SER A 147 -5.15 7.60 -5.61
N GLY A 148 -6.46 7.87 -5.64
CA GLY A 148 -7.44 6.98 -6.29
C GLY A 148 -7.20 6.82 -7.78
N PHE A 149 -6.83 7.90 -8.48
CA PHE A 149 -6.49 7.85 -9.90
C PHE A 149 -5.26 7.00 -10.18
N MET A 150 -4.18 7.14 -9.40
CA MET A 150 -2.96 6.34 -9.57
C MET A 150 -3.24 4.85 -9.40
N HIS A 151 -4.02 4.49 -8.38
CA HIS A 151 -4.38 3.12 -8.09
C HIS A 151 -5.33 2.56 -9.16
N TRP A 152 -6.41 3.28 -9.49
CA TRP A 152 -7.29 2.94 -10.61
C TRP A 152 -6.52 2.71 -11.91
N ALA A 153 -5.57 3.59 -12.26
CA ALA A 153 -4.77 3.45 -13.46
C ALA A 153 -3.90 2.19 -13.42
N ALA A 154 -3.25 1.89 -12.28
CA ALA A 154 -2.45 0.68 -12.10
C ALA A 154 -3.29 -0.59 -12.30
N SER A 155 -4.48 -0.62 -11.70
CA SER A 155 -5.43 -1.73 -11.85
C SER A 155 -5.96 -1.87 -13.28
N MET A 156 -6.25 -0.76 -13.97
CA MET A 156 -6.66 -0.76 -15.38
C MET A 156 -5.58 -1.30 -16.34
N THR A 157 -4.30 -1.10 -16.01
CA THR A 157 -3.17 -1.52 -16.85
C THR A 157 -2.68 -2.94 -16.56
N THR A 158 -3.31 -3.63 -15.62
CA THR A 158 -2.96 -5.01 -15.25
C THR A 158 -3.53 -6.01 -16.26
N PHE A 159 -2.81 -7.11 -16.52
CA PHE A 159 -3.25 -8.16 -17.45
C PHE A 159 -4.43 -9.00 -16.92
N SER A 160 -4.47 -9.25 -15.62
CA SER A 160 -5.53 -10.03 -14.96
C SER A 160 -6.84 -9.24 -14.87
N PRO A 161 -8.01 -9.91 -14.90
CA PRO A 161 -9.30 -9.25 -14.65
C PRO A 161 -9.38 -8.66 -13.21
N THR A 162 -9.34 -7.34 -13.12
CA THR A 162 -9.41 -6.57 -11.88
C THR A 162 -10.74 -5.83 -11.71
N SER A 163 -10.89 -5.08 -10.62
CA SER A 163 -11.98 -4.13 -10.37
C SER A 163 -11.42 -2.72 -10.09
N PRO A 164 -10.94 -2.00 -11.13
CA PRO A 164 -10.27 -0.72 -10.96
C PRO A 164 -11.14 0.34 -10.26
N ILE A 165 -12.46 0.30 -10.49
CA ILE A 165 -13.42 1.21 -9.85
C ILE A 165 -13.45 0.99 -8.34
N GLN A 166 -13.41 -0.26 -7.86
CA GLN A 166 -13.39 -0.54 -6.42
C GLN A 166 -12.13 0.01 -5.78
N GLU A 167 -10.99 -0.18 -6.42
CA GLU A 167 -9.72 0.36 -5.91
C GLU A 167 -9.74 1.90 -5.87
N GLY A 168 -10.20 2.57 -6.93
CA GLY A 168 -10.38 4.02 -6.93
C GLY A 168 -11.34 4.51 -5.86
N MET A 169 -12.47 3.81 -5.66
CA MET A 169 -13.46 4.13 -4.61
C MET A 169 -12.88 4.00 -3.20
N PHE A 170 -12.01 3.03 -2.94
CA PHE A 170 -11.35 2.90 -1.64
C PHE A 170 -10.62 4.19 -1.25
N PHE A 171 -9.86 4.77 -2.17
CA PHE A 171 -9.10 5.99 -1.89
C PHE A 171 -9.99 7.22 -1.77
N LEU A 172 -10.97 7.38 -2.68
CA LEU A 172 -11.93 8.49 -2.61
C LEU A 172 -12.73 8.47 -1.30
N ALA A 173 -13.12 7.28 -0.83
CA ALA A 173 -13.87 7.12 0.42
C ALA A 173 -13.09 7.62 1.64
N GLN A 174 -11.75 7.63 1.63
CA GLN A 174 -10.96 8.09 2.78
C GLN A 174 -11.20 9.57 3.11
N GLY A 175 -11.35 10.42 2.09
CA GLY A 175 -11.67 11.84 2.29
C GLY A 175 -13.03 12.03 2.97
N VAL A 176 -14.02 11.24 2.54
CA VAL A 176 -15.35 11.19 3.15
C VAL A 176 -15.27 10.71 4.59
N GLY A 177 -14.51 9.65 4.86
CA GLY A 177 -14.29 9.12 6.20
C GLY A 177 -13.67 10.13 7.16
N VAL A 178 -12.73 10.95 6.68
CA VAL A 178 -12.11 12.01 7.49
C VAL A 178 -13.14 13.08 7.86
N ILE A 179 -13.93 13.55 6.88
CA ILE A 179 -14.98 14.55 7.10
C ILE A 179 -16.06 14.00 8.05
N PHE A 180 -16.47 12.74 7.85
CA PHE A 180 -17.46 12.08 8.69
C PHE A 180 -16.97 11.92 10.14
N GLN A 181 -15.70 11.55 10.34
CA GLN A 181 -15.13 11.48 11.69
C GLN A 181 -15.18 12.82 12.40
N GLU A 182 -14.85 13.90 11.69
CA GLU A 182 -14.85 15.25 12.24
C GLU A 182 -16.24 15.71 12.64
N PHE A 183 -17.25 15.38 11.84
CA PHE A 183 -18.64 15.61 12.19
C PHE A 183 -19.04 14.85 13.47
N LEU A 184 -18.67 13.58 13.61
CA LEU A 184 -18.92 12.83 14.84
C LEU A 184 -18.20 13.42 16.05
N CYS A 185 -16.96 13.88 15.88
CA CYS A 185 -16.18 14.55 16.94
C CYS A 185 -16.76 15.91 17.34
N TYR A 186 -17.51 16.57 16.44
CA TYR A 186 -18.25 17.78 16.76
C TYR A 186 -19.48 17.49 17.63
N LEU A 187 -20.15 16.35 17.40
CA LEU A 187 -21.33 15.93 18.17
C LEU A 187 -20.99 15.33 19.54
N SER A 188 -19.83 14.70 19.66
CA SER A 188 -19.37 14.08 20.91
C SER A 188 -17.85 14.21 21.04
N SER A 189 -17.37 14.52 22.23
CA SER A 189 -15.94 14.59 22.51
C SER A 189 -15.27 13.24 22.25
N SER A 190 -14.41 13.19 21.23
CA SER A 190 -13.67 11.98 20.88
C SER A 190 -12.57 11.69 21.91
N LEU A 191 -12.67 10.53 22.57
CA LEU A 191 -11.57 9.97 23.35
C LEU A 191 -10.53 9.36 22.40
N MET A 192 -9.26 9.29 22.83
CA MET A 192 -8.18 8.68 22.03
C MET A 192 -8.52 7.27 21.52
N ILE A 193 -9.20 6.48 22.35
CA ILE A 193 -9.67 5.14 22.02
C ILE A 193 -10.75 5.18 20.92
N GLY A 194 -11.64 6.18 20.95
CA GLY A 194 -12.67 6.40 19.92
C GLY A 194 -12.06 6.69 18.54
N ASN A 195 -10.98 7.46 18.48
CA ASN A 195 -10.24 7.71 17.24
C ASN A 195 -9.67 6.41 16.64
N LEU A 196 -9.10 5.54 17.48
CA LEU A 196 -8.57 4.26 17.04
C LEU A 196 -9.67 3.35 16.52
N PHE A 197 -10.75 3.15 17.29
CA PHE A 197 -11.86 2.30 16.88
C PHE A 197 -12.56 2.81 15.63
N TYR A 198 -12.75 4.12 15.50
CA TYR A 198 -13.28 4.69 14.26
C TYR A 198 -12.38 4.38 13.08
N THR A 199 -11.06 4.58 13.23
CA THR A 199 -10.09 4.33 12.15
C THR A 199 -10.10 2.87 11.74
N LEU A 200 -10.04 1.94 12.70
CA LEU A 200 -10.07 0.50 12.43
C LEU A 200 -11.41 0.06 11.84
N GLY A 201 -12.52 0.56 12.37
CA GLY A 201 -13.87 0.27 11.86
C GLY A 201 -14.06 0.78 10.44
N TRP A 202 -13.61 1.99 10.14
CA TRP A 202 -13.63 2.56 8.80
C TRP A 202 -12.84 1.68 7.83
N LEU A 203 -11.57 1.39 8.15
CA LEU A 203 -10.72 0.52 7.32
C LEU A 203 -11.27 -0.90 7.18
N TYR A 204 -11.93 -1.44 8.20
CA TYR A 204 -12.57 -2.75 8.11
C TYR A 204 -13.72 -2.74 7.09
N LEU A 205 -14.53 -1.68 7.08
CA LEU A 205 -15.70 -1.56 6.19
C LEU A 205 -15.32 -1.38 4.73
N ILE A 206 -14.32 -0.53 4.43
CA ILE A 206 -13.97 -0.19 3.04
C ILE A 206 -12.68 -0.86 2.55
N GLY A 207 -11.85 -1.40 3.44
CA GLY A 207 -10.54 -1.94 3.08
C GLY A 207 -10.58 -3.10 2.09
N CYS A 208 -11.69 -3.85 2.07
CA CYS A 208 -11.86 -4.95 1.12
C CYS A 208 -11.87 -4.48 -0.33
N LEU A 209 -12.29 -3.24 -0.61
CA LEU A 209 -12.31 -2.67 -1.96
C LEU A 209 -10.90 -2.63 -2.59
N ALA A 210 -9.88 -2.28 -1.81
CA ALA A 210 -8.49 -2.31 -2.27
C ALA A 210 -7.87 -3.71 -2.14
N ALA A 211 -8.07 -4.40 -1.00
CA ALA A 211 -7.45 -5.70 -0.77
C ALA A 211 -7.89 -6.77 -1.78
N ASN A 212 -9.17 -6.76 -2.18
CA ASN A 212 -9.68 -7.66 -3.22
C ASN A 212 -8.98 -7.43 -4.55
N ASP A 213 -8.72 -6.18 -4.90
CA ASP A 213 -8.10 -5.84 -6.18
C ASP A 213 -6.63 -6.23 -6.20
N PHE A 214 -5.88 -5.89 -5.15
CA PHE A 214 -4.49 -6.35 -4.94
C PHE A 214 -4.37 -7.87 -5.02
N SER A 215 -5.35 -8.59 -4.49
CA SER A 215 -5.39 -10.04 -4.60
C SER A 215 -5.66 -10.55 -6.02
N ARG A 216 -6.51 -9.87 -6.82
CA ARG A 216 -6.78 -10.25 -8.22
C ARG A 216 -5.57 -10.06 -9.14
N VAL A 217 -4.76 -9.02 -8.89
CA VAL A 217 -3.50 -8.79 -9.62
C VAL A 217 -2.37 -9.70 -9.13
N GLY A 218 -2.56 -10.46 -8.06
CA GLY A 218 -1.50 -11.27 -7.46
C GLY A 218 -0.40 -10.44 -6.80
N PHE A 219 -0.71 -9.20 -6.38
CA PHE A 219 0.23 -8.27 -5.75
C PHE A 219 0.97 -8.91 -4.56
N TRP A 220 0.27 -9.74 -3.81
CA TRP A 220 0.78 -10.42 -2.61
C TRP A 220 1.79 -11.54 -2.90
N LEU A 221 1.84 -12.02 -4.14
CA LEU A 221 2.72 -13.12 -4.55
C LEU A 221 4.02 -12.63 -5.17
N VAL A 222 4.09 -11.36 -5.57
CA VAL A 222 5.29 -10.72 -6.09
C VAL A 222 6.44 -10.95 -5.10
N GLU A 223 7.61 -11.28 -5.62
CA GLU A 223 8.80 -11.55 -4.83
C GLU A 223 9.65 -10.27 -4.73
N PRO A 224 9.55 -9.51 -3.62
CA PRO A 224 10.31 -8.27 -3.48
C PRO A 224 11.80 -8.51 -3.22
N PHE A 225 12.19 -9.74 -2.86
CA PHE A 225 13.54 -10.10 -2.48
C PHE A 225 14.05 -11.27 -3.30
N PRO A 226 15.37 -11.35 -3.55
CA PRO A 226 15.95 -12.38 -4.39
C PRO A 226 15.94 -13.78 -3.75
N SER A 227 15.71 -13.85 -2.44
CA SER A 227 15.70 -15.11 -1.69
C SER A 227 14.67 -15.12 -0.58
N SER A 228 14.15 -16.32 -0.28
CA SER A 228 13.15 -16.55 0.76
C SER A 228 13.59 -17.65 1.74
N PRO A 229 14.03 -17.29 2.96
CA PRO A 229 14.40 -18.26 4.00
C PRO A 229 13.25 -19.20 4.39
N THR A 230 12.01 -18.70 4.47
CA THR A 230 10.85 -19.54 4.81
C THR A 230 10.55 -20.57 3.72
N GLN A 231 10.72 -20.22 2.45
CA GLN A 231 10.65 -21.20 1.36
C GLN A 231 11.83 -22.17 1.37
N ALA A 232 13.04 -21.73 1.76
CA ALA A 232 14.19 -22.63 1.96
C ALA A 232 13.91 -23.72 3.01
N LEU A 233 13.08 -23.39 4.00
CA LEU A 233 12.61 -24.34 5.03
C LEU A 233 11.45 -25.22 4.56
N GLY A 234 11.02 -25.12 3.29
CA GLY A 234 9.95 -25.92 2.71
C GLY A 234 8.54 -25.47 3.15
N LEU A 235 8.37 -24.24 3.64
CA LEU A 235 7.06 -23.75 4.11
C LEU A 235 6.20 -23.12 3.00
N GLY A 236 6.78 -22.90 1.82
CA GLY A 236 6.13 -22.34 0.63
C GLY A 236 5.24 -23.33 -0.11
N GLU A 237 4.83 -22.98 -1.34
CA GLU A 237 4.12 -23.89 -2.23
C GLU A 237 5.07 -24.97 -2.80
N HIS A 238 4.50 -26.03 -3.37
CA HIS A 238 5.25 -27.21 -3.81
C HIS A 238 6.29 -26.90 -4.91
N ASP A 239 6.02 -25.91 -5.75
CA ASP A 239 6.88 -25.40 -6.81
C ASP A 239 7.72 -24.19 -6.40
N ALA A 240 7.52 -23.70 -5.17
CA ALA A 240 8.15 -22.48 -4.69
C ALA A 240 9.59 -22.76 -4.23
N GLY A 241 10.55 -21.99 -4.76
CA GLY A 241 11.97 -22.14 -4.49
C GLY A 241 12.53 -21.04 -3.61
N TRP A 242 13.56 -21.34 -2.82
CA TRP A 242 14.24 -20.31 -2.02
C TRP A 242 14.91 -19.22 -2.87
N ASN A 243 15.27 -19.52 -4.12
CA ASN A 243 15.79 -18.57 -5.09
C ASN A 243 14.63 -17.97 -5.88
N CYS A 244 14.14 -16.83 -5.41
CA CYS A 244 13.05 -16.07 -6.02
C CYS A 244 13.41 -15.49 -7.40
N LEU A 245 14.70 -15.28 -7.67
CA LEU A 245 15.14 -14.81 -8.99
C LEU A 245 15.08 -15.89 -10.07
N LYS A 246 14.94 -17.17 -9.71
CA LYS A 246 14.89 -18.26 -10.69
C LYS A 246 13.71 -18.14 -11.66
N SER A 247 12.64 -17.46 -11.25
CA SER A 247 11.48 -17.19 -12.10
C SER A 247 11.76 -16.14 -13.19
N PHE A 248 12.88 -15.42 -13.10
CA PHE A 248 13.28 -14.39 -14.05
C PHE A 248 14.48 -14.90 -14.87
N ASP A 249 14.21 -15.68 -15.90
CA ASP A 249 15.22 -16.02 -16.91
C ASP A 249 15.46 -14.79 -17.79
N PHE A 250 16.37 -13.93 -17.34
CA PHE A 250 16.76 -12.73 -18.05
C PHE A 250 17.54 -13.10 -19.32
N VAL A 251 17.01 -12.72 -20.47
CA VAL A 251 17.68 -12.89 -21.77
C VAL A 251 17.87 -11.54 -22.42
N TRP A 252 19.00 -11.37 -23.09
CA TRP A 252 19.21 -10.22 -23.96
C TRP A 252 18.40 -10.40 -25.25
N PHE A 253 17.35 -9.60 -25.41
CA PHE A 253 16.61 -9.50 -26.66
C PHE A 253 17.26 -8.42 -27.56
N THR A 254 17.53 -8.78 -28.81
CA THR A 254 18.04 -7.83 -29.82
C THR A 254 16.95 -7.57 -30.84
N GLY A 255 16.38 -6.36 -30.81
CA GLY A 255 15.40 -5.89 -31.77
C GLY A 255 16.03 -5.33 -33.04
N LYS A 256 15.21 -4.75 -33.94
CA LYS A 256 15.69 -4.15 -35.18
C LYS A 256 16.41 -2.82 -34.93
N TYR A 257 15.97 -2.09 -33.92
CA TYR A 257 16.57 -0.83 -33.48
C TYR A 257 17.11 -0.95 -32.05
N TRP A 258 18.05 -0.06 -31.68
CA TRP A 258 18.68 -0.09 -30.36
C TRP A 258 17.67 0.12 -29.22
N TRP A 259 16.62 0.92 -29.43
CA TRP A 259 15.54 1.14 -28.45
C TRP A 259 14.57 -0.05 -28.31
N GLU A 260 14.66 -1.03 -29.21
CA GLU A 260 13.91 -2.29 -29.13
C GLU A 260 14.75 -3.41 -28.50
N SER A 261 16.03 -3.17 -28.25
CA SER A 261 16.95 -4.15 -27.66
C SER A 261 17.09 -3.91 -26.15
N GLY A 262 17.16 -4.99 -25.38
CA GLY A 262 17.29 -4.88 -23.94
C GLY A 262 17.15 -6.22 -23.24
N ILE A 263 17.12 -6.17 -21.91
CA ILE A 263 16.88 -7.36 -21.10
C ILE A 263 15.37 -7.64 -21.10
N THR A 264 14.99 -8.85 -21.53
CA THR A 264 13.63 -9.38 -21.43
C THR A 264 13.59 -10.57 -20.47
N LEU A 265 12.38 -10.95 -20.09
CA LEU A 265 12.09 -12.23 -19.44
C LEU A 265 11.73 -13.26 -20.54
N LEU A 266 12.18 -14.50 -20.35
CA LEU A 266 11.77 -15.68 -21.14
C LEU A 266 10.37 -16.16 -20.75
#